data_AF-A0A7C6MYC0-F1
#
_entry.id   AF-A0A7C6MYC0-F1
#
_cell.length_a   1.000
_cell.length_b   1.000
_cell.length_c   1.000
_cell.angle_alpha   90.00
_cell.angle_beta   90.00
_cell.angle_gamma   90.00
#
_symmetry.space_group_name_H-M   'P 1'
#
loop_
_entity.id
_entity.type
_entity.pdbx_description
1 polymer ?
#
loop_
_entity_poly.entity_id
_entity_poly.type
_entity_poly.pdbx_seq_one_letter_code
_entity_poly.pdbx_strand_id
1 'polypeptide(L)'
;MAGDIIGLIISIVFVFLVIIVSELLRKTGDFNEEFTRKFVHIGVAHWWIVAMFLINDIRYALIPPVIFVVLNYYSNRKDLIKSMEREGDSNLGTVYFPISLIVLILLTWDGGLLGGGNLKYLGAVGSLIMGYGDGFAAIIGFAASII
;
A
#
# COMPACT_ATOMS: atom_id res chain seq x y z
N MET A 1 -1.39 -21.33 12.04
CA MET A 1 0.01 -21.51 11.62
C MET A 1 0.17 -21.80 10.12
N ALA A 2 -0.24 -22.97 9.60
CA ALA A 2 -0.08 -23.25 8.16
C ALA A 2 -0.86 -22.27 7.25
N GLY A 3 -2.09 -21.92 7.64
CA GLY A 3 -2.89 -20.91 6.93
C GLY A 3 -2.26 -19.51 6.94
N ASP A 4 -1.69 -19.09 8.07
CA ASP A 4 -1.06 -17.76 8.19
C ASP A 4 0.21 -17.64 7.35
N ILE A 5 1.00 -18.73 7.23
CA ILE A 5 2.18 -18.79 6.37
C ILE A 5 1.78 -18.70 4.89
N ILE A 6 0.73 -19.42 4.49
CA ILE A 6 0.20 -19.34 3.12
C ILE A 6 -0.32 -17.93 2.84
N GLY A 7 -1.05 -17.33 3.80
CA GLY A 7 -1.51 -15.95 3.72
C GLY A 7 -0.39 -14.93 3.59
N LEU A 8 0.72 -15.14 4.32
CA LEU A 8 1.92 -14.32 4.21
C LEU A 8 2.55 -14.42 2.81
N ILE A 9 2.72 -15.64 2.29
CA ILE A 9 3.31 -15.85 0.95
C ILE A 9 2.43 -15.19 -0.12
N ILE A 10 1.11 -15.41 -0.07
CA ILE A 10 0.16 -14.78 -0.99
C ILE A 10 0.23 -13.25 -0.89
N SER A 11 0.34 -12.71 0.32
CA SER A 11 0.46 -11.27 0.57
C SER A 11 1.70 -10.67 -0.07
N ILE A 12 2.86 -11.30 0.12
CA ILE A 12 4.13 -10.87 -0.47
C ILE A 12 4.04 -10.92 -1.99
N VAL A 13 3.54 -12.03 -2.55
CA VAL A 13 3.37 -12.20 -3.99
C VAL A 13 2.44 -11.14 -4.56
N PHE A 14 1.32 -10.85 -3.90
CA PHE A 14 0.35 -9.85 -4.33
C PHE A 14 0.98 -8.45 -4.39
N VAL A 15 1.67 -8.02 -3.33
CA VAL A 15 2.33 -6.71 -3.29
C VAL A 15 3.42 -6.61 -4.36
N PHE A 16 4.22 -7.66 -4.53
CA PHE A 16 5.23 -7.72 -5.61
C PHE A 16 4.60 -7.61 -6.99
N LEU A 17 3.48 -8.30 -7.23
CA LEU A 17 2.79 -8.29 -8.51
C LEU A 17 2.24 -6.88 -8.80
N VAL A 18 1.67 -6.19 -7.81
CA VAL A 18 1.22 -4.79 -7.93
C VAL A 18 2.40 -3.88 -8.34
N ILE A 19 3.57 -4.03 -7.71
CA ILE A 19 4.77 -3.24 -8.05
C ILE A 19 5.24 -3.54 -9.48
N ILE A 20 5.32 -4.82 -9.86
CA ILE A 20 5.77 -5.23 -11.20
C ILE A 20 4.82 -4.68 -12.27
N VAL A 21 3.51 -4.82 -12.07
CA VAL A 21 2.50 -4.29 -13.00
C VAL A 21 2.62 -2.77 -13.09
N SER A 22 2.85 -2.09 -11.97
CA SER A 22 3.05 -0.63 -11.94
C SER A 22 4.29 -0.18 -12.74
N GLU A 23 5.42 -0.84 -12.55
CA GLU A 23 6.65 -0.55 -13.30
C GLU A 23 6.50 -0.89 -14.80
N LEU A 24 5.78 -1.97 -15.13
CA LEU A 24 5.46 -2.31 -16.51
C LEU A 24 4.56 -1.26 -17.15
N LEU A 25 3.53 -0.78 -16.46
CA LEU A 25 2.64 0.29 -16.94
C LEU A 25 3.44 1.56 -17.22
N ARG A 26 4.35 1.95 -16.33
CA ARG A 26 5.26 3.09 -16.56
C ARG A 26 6.21 2.89 -17.74
N LYS A 27 6.69 1.67 -17.97
CA LYS A 27 7.58 1.38 -19.11
C LYS A 27 6.86 1.27 -20.44
N THR A 28 5.59 0.87 -20.44
CA THR A 28 4.82 0.58 -21.67
C THR A 28 3.87 1.70 -22.10
N GLY A 29 3.50 2.60 -21.20
CA GLY A 29 2.81 3.83 -21.56
C GLY A 29 3.53 5.06 -21.00
N ASP A 30 3.44 6.18 -21.69
CA ASP A 30 3.81 7.53 -21.22
C ASP A 30 2.91 7.99 -20.05
N PHE A 31 2.62 7.11 -19.10
CA PHE A 31 1.84 7.41 -17.93
C PHE A 31 2.69 8.24 -16.98
N ASN A 32 2.14 9.40 -16.62
CA ASN A 32 2.75 10.32 -15.69
C ASN A 32 3.06 9.60 -14.37
N GLU A 33 4.21 9.88 -13.75
CA GLU A 33 4.70 9.19 -12.53
C GLU A 33 3.67 9.24 -11.39
N GLU A 34 2.84 10.26 -11.40
CA GLU A 34 1.71 10.43 -10.48
C GLU A 34 0.62 9.35 -10.63
N PHE A 35 0.31 8.92 -11.85
CA PHE A 35 -0.69 7.88 -12.12
C PHE A 35 -0.20 6.52 -11.61
N THR A 36 1.05 6.19 -11.93
CA THR A 36 1.71 4.96 -11.55
C THR A 36 1.83 4.82 -10.03
N ARG A 37 2.17 5.91 -9.33
CA ARG A 37 2.20 5.94 -7.86
C ARG A 37 0.83 5.63 -7.26
N LYS A 38 -0.23 6.26 -7.77
CA LYS A 38 -1.62 6.02 -7.30
C LYS A 38 -2.06 4.60 -7.54
N PHE A 39 -1.68 4.00 -8.67
CA PHE A 39 -1.95 2.60 -8.94
C PHE A 39 -1.36 1.69 -7.86
N VAL A 40 -0.12 1.95 -7.42
CA VAL A 40 0.49 1.21 -6.29
C VAL A 40 -0.30 1.43 -4.99
N HIS A 41 -0.67 2.67 -4.66
CA HIS A 41 -1.39 2.98 -3.42
C HIS A 41 -2.77 2.31 -3.37
N ILE A 42 -3.52 2.35 -4.47
CA ILE A 42 -4.81 1.66 -4.61
C ILE A 42 -4.60 0.14 -4.56
N GLY A 43 -3.61 -0.39 -5.28
CA GLY A 43 -3.31 -1.83 -5.29
C GLY A 43 -2.96 -2.36 -3.91
N VAL A 44 -2.06 -1.67 -3.19
CA VAL A 44 -1.66 -2.03 -1.82
C VAL A 44 -2.80 -1.81 -0.82
N ALA A 45 -3.73 -0.88 -1.05
CA ALA A 45 -4.94 -0.78 -0.23
C ALA A 45 -5.85 -2.01 -0.37
N HIS A 46 -6.00 -2.56 -1.59
CA HIS A 46 -6.79 -3.79 -1.80
C HIS A 46 -6.14 -5.03 -1.19
N TRP A 47 -4.81 -5.03 -1.04
CA TRP A 47 -4.11 -6.11 -0.33
C TRP A 47 -4.66 -6.32 1.09
N TRP A 48 -5.13 -5.26 1.77
CA TRP A 48 -5.74 -5.39 3.10
C TRP A 48 -6.88 -6.42 3.13
N ILE A 49 -7.72 -6.43 2.10
CA ILE A 49 -8.86 -7.36 2.00
C ILE A 49 -8.33 -8.80 1.95
N VAL A 50 -7.31 -9.05 1.12
CA VAL A 50 -6.66 -10.35 1.00
C VAL A 50 -6.04 -10.78 2.34
N ALA A 51 -5.32 -9.88 3.00
CA ALA A 51 -4.69 -10.12 4.30
C ALA A 51 -5.73 -10.45 5.38
N MET A 52 -6.87 -9.75 5.40
CA MET A 52 -7.93 -9.96 6.39
C MET A 52 -8.53 -11.37 6.35
N PHE A 53 -8.67 -11.95 5.16
CA PHE A 53 -9.24 -13.29 4.97
C PHE A 53 -8.23 -14.42 5.21
N LEU A 54 -6.95 -14.19 4.93
CA LEU A 54 -5.92 -15.24 4.94
C LEU A 54 -5.03 -15.24 6.19
N ILE A 55 -4.94 -14.11 6.91
CA ILE A 55 -4.04 -13.94 8.05
C ILE A 55 -4.85 -13.69 9.32
N ASN A 56 -4.60 -14.51 10.35
CA ASN A 56 -5.20 -14.31 11.67
C ASN A 56 -4.23 -13.62 12.63
N ASP A 57 -2.95 -14.03 12.61
CA ASP A 57 -1.95 -13.50 13.52
C ASP A 57 -1.34 -12.17 13.03
N ILE A 58 -1.37 -11.16 13.90
CA ILE A 58 -0.89 -9.80 13.66
C ILE A 58 0.58 -9.74 13.21
N ARG A 59 1.42 -10.67 13.69
CA ARG A 59 2.85 -10.71 13.35
C ARG A 59 3.05 -10.95 11.87
N TYR A 60 2.23 -11.80 11.26
CA TYR A 60 2.30 -12.10 9.83
C TYR A 60 1.70 -10.97 8.98
N ALA A 61 0.70 -10.26 9.50
CA ALA A 61 0.11 -9.11 8.82
C ALA A 61 1.08 -7.92 8.76
N LEU A 62 1.97 -7.77 9.75
CA LEU A 62 2.94 -6.67 9.81
C LEU A 62 4.11 -6.84 8.82
N ILE A 63 4.45 -8.07 8.42
CA ILE A 63 5.63 -8.36 7.60
C ILE A 63 5.55 -7.68 6.23
N PRO A 64 4.47 -7.82 5.42
CA PRO A 64 4.41 -7.22 4.09
C PRO A 64 4.52 -5.68 4.10
N PRO A 65 3.80 -4.93 4.95
CA PRO A 65 3.97 -3.48 5.08
C PRO A 65 5.38 -3.08 5.50
N VAL A 66 6.00 -3.80 6.43
CA VAL A 66 7.38 -3.50 6.87
C VAL A 66 8.37 -3.71 5.73
N ILE A 67 8.26 -4.82 4.99
CA ILE A 67 9.07 -5.04 3.79
C ILE A 67 8.85 -3.91 2.79
N PHE A 68 7.59 -3.48 2.59
CA PHE A 68 7.27 -2.41 1.67
C PHE A 68 7.85 -1.05 2.11
N VAL A 69 7.88 -0.73 3.41
CA VAL A 69 8.61 0.46 3.94
C VAL A 69 10.09 0.35 3.62
N VAL A 70 10.72 -0.80 3.87
CA VAL A 70 12.16 -1.00 3.62
C VAL A 70 12.48 -0.88 2.13
N LEU A 71 11.66 -1.48 1.26
CA LEU A 71 11.81 -1.38 -0.19
C LEU A 71 11.64 0.06 -0.68
N ASN A 72 10.64 0.79 -0.16
CA ASN A 72 10.45 2.20 -0.49
C ASN A 72 11.59 3.08 -0.03
N TYR A 73 12.05 2.87 1.21
CA TYR A 73 13.20 3.58 1.77
C TYR A 73 14.46 3.33 0.94
N TYR A 74 14.67 2.09 0.50
CA TYR A 74 15.83 1.75 -0.33
C TYR A 74 15.69 2.28 -1.77
N SER A 75 14.48 2.25 -2.35
CA SER A 75 14.23 2.85 -3.67
C SER A 75 14.57 4.34 -3.67
N ASN A 76 14.03 5.08 -2.69
CA ASN A 76 14.20 6.53 -2.57
C ASN A 76 15.67 6.97 -2.43
N ARG A 77 16.59 6.04 -2.11
CA ARG A 77 18.03 6.30 -2.04
C ARG A 77 18.81 5.86 -3.28
N LYS A 78 18.22 5.07 -4.17
CA LYS A 78 18.92 4.38 -5.27
C LYS A 78 18.21 4.44 -6.63
N ASP A 79 17.11 5.18 -6.77
CA ASP A 79 16.33 5.30 -8.02
C ASP A 79 15.91 3.93 -8.62
N LEU A 80 15.59 2.96 -7.75
CA LEU A 80 15.37 1.57 -8.19
C LEU A 80 13.96 1.31 -8.71
N ILE A 81 12.96 2.00 -8.16
CA ILE A 81 11.56 1.89 -8.55
C ILE A 81 11.09 3.26 -9.03
N LYS A 82 11.48 3.58 -10.27
CA LYS A 82 11.11 4.84 -10.91
C LYS A 82 9.59 5.00 -11.05
N SER A 83 8.80 3.92 -10.97
CA SER A 83 7.32 3.97 -10.87
C SER A 83 6.78 4.67 -9.63
N MET A 84 7.62 4.91 -8.63
CA MET A 84 7.24 5.50 -7.35
C MET A 84 7.89 6.86 -7.08
N GLU A 85 8.86 7.27 -7.89
CA GLU A 85 9.61 8.51 -7.73
C GLU A 85 9.12 9.59 -8.70
N ARG A 86 9.28 10.85 -8.27
CA ARG A 86 9.04 12.04 -9.09
C ARG A 86 10.36 12.76 -9.23
N GLU A 87 10.80 13.09 -10.45
CA GLU A 87 12.01 13.89 -10.64
C GLU A 87 11.88 15.23 -9.88
N GLY A 88 12.72 15.43 -8.86
CA GLY A 88 12.96 16.74 -8.25
C GLY A 88 12.34 17.04 -6.88
N ASP A 89 11.53 16.15 -6.28
CA ASP A 89 11.08 16.37 -4.89
C ASP A 89 10.90 15.06 -4.13
N SER A 90 11.54 14.99 -2.96
CA SER A 90 11.58 13.81 -2.08
C SER A 90 10.15 13.48 -1.62
N ASN A 91 9.48 12.60 -2.36
CA ASN A 91 8.05 12.41 -2.23
C ASN A 91 7.76 11.45 -1.06
N LEU A 92 7.57 12.01 0.13
CA LEU A 92 7.45 11.25 1.39
C LEU A 92 6.19 10.35 1.46
N GLY A 93 5.23 10.52 0.55
CA GLY A 93 3.98 9.75 0.53
C GLY A 93 4.16 8.24 0.37
N THR A 94 5.18 7.81 -0.39
CA THR A 94 5.51 6.37 -0.57
C THR A 94 6.03 5.72 0.71
N VAL A 95 6.54 6.52 1.65
CA VAL A 95 7.00 6.08 2.97
C VAL A 95 5.87 6.21 4.00
N TYR A 96 5.11 7.31 3.98
CA TYR A 96 4.03 7.53 4.93
C TYR A 96 2.82 6.59 4.73
N PHE A 97 2.47 6.23 3.49
CA PHE A 97 1.37 5.31 3.24
C PHE A 97 1.53 3.94 3.92
N PRO A 98 2.65 3.22 3.76
CA PRO A 98 2.85 1.95 4.45
C PRO A 98 3.07 2.11 5.96
N ILE A 99 3.60 3.24 6.43
CA ILE A 99 3.64 3.54 7.87
C ILE A 99 2.21 3.63 8.43
N SER A 100 1.30 4.33 7.75
CA SER A 100 -0.11 4.41 8.15
C SER A 100 -0.80 3.04 8.12
N LEU A 101 -0.47 2.17 7.17
CA LEU A 101 -0.93 0.78 7.15
C LEU A 101 -0.45 -0.01 8.38
N ILE A 102 0.82 0.13 8.77
CA ILE A 102 1.36 -0.50 9.98
C ILE A 102 0.58 -0.05 11.21
N VAL A 103 0.33 1.26 11.34
CA VAL A 103 -0.47 1.81 12.46
C VAL A 103 -1.88 1.23 12.46
N LEU A 104 -2.55 1.15 11.30
CA LEU A 104 -3.87 0.54 11.19
C LEU A 104 -3.86 -0.94 11.62
N ILE A 105 -2.83 -1.71 11.27
CA ILE A 105 -2.72 -3.12 11.67
C ILE A 105 -2.57 -3.21 13.19
N LEU A 106 -1.68 -2.42 13.78
CA LEU A 106 -1.46 -2.40 15.24
C LEU A 106 -2.71 -1.97 16.02
N LEU A 107 -3.56 -1.13 15.43
CA LEU A 107 -4.80 -0.69 16.04
C LEU A 107 -5.95 -1.69 15.88
N THR A 108 -6.18 -2.21 14.67
CA THR A 108 -7.44 -2.89 14.28
C THR A 108 -7.35 -4.42 14.17
N TRP A 109 -6.13 -4.98 14.17
CA TRP A 109 -5.96 -6.43 14.05
C TRP A 109 -6.28 -7.16 15.36
N ASP A 110 -6.47 -8.48 15.26
CA ASP A 110 -6.73 -9.33 16.42
C ASP A 110 -5.51 -9.32 17.37
N GLY A 111 -5.72 -8.87 18.61
CA GLY A 111 -4.66 -8.57 19.58
C GLY A 111 -4.06 -7.16 19.50
N GLY A 112 -4.63 -6.27 18.69
CA GLY A 112 -4.25 -4.86 18.57
C GLY A 112 -4.74 -3.97 19.72
N LEU A 113 -4.29 -2.72 19.72
CA LEU A 113 -4.53 -1.73 20.79
C LEU A 113 -6.01 -1.38 21.00
N LEU A 114 -6.88 -1.49 19.97
CA LEU A 114 -8.31 -1.22 20.10
C LEU A 114 -9.13 -2.40 20.66
N GLY A 115 -8.47 -3.49 21.07
CA GLY A 115 -9.10 -4.60 21.79
C GLY A 115 -9.60 -5.74 20.88
N GLY A 116 -9.58 -6.96 21.43
CA GLY A 116 -9.76 -8.27 20.76
C GLY A 116 -11.17 -8.56 20.22
N GLY A 117 -11.72 -7.65 19.41
CA GLY A 117 -12.81 -7.92 18.48
C GLY A 117 -12.26 -7.98 17.06
N ASN A 118 -12.98 -8.66 16.15
CA ASN A 118 -12.62 -8.80 14.74
C ASN A 118 -12.82 -7.46 13.97
N LEU A 119 -12.10 -6.41 14.39
CA LEU A 119 -12.18 -5.03 13.89
C LEU A 119 -11.41 -4.82 12.58
N LYS A 120 -10.94 -5.91 11.96
CA LYS A 120 -10.18 -5.88 10.69
C LYS A 120 -10.92 -5.14 9.57
N TYR A 121 -12.26 -5.13 9.61
CA TYR A 121 -13.11 -4.37 8.68
C TYR A 121 -12.95 -2.85 8.79
N LEU A 122 -12.77 -2.31 10.01
CA LEU A 122 -12.50 -0.88 10.21
C LEU A 122 -11.13 -0.50 9.62
N GLY A 123 -10.15 -1.38 9.81
CA GLY A 123 -8.83 -1.23 9.19
C GLY A 123 -8.90 -1.28 7.66
N ALA A 124 -9.77 -2.13 7.10
CA ALA A 124 -9.98 -2.24 5.66
C ALA A 124 -10.57 -0.94 5.10
N VAL A 125 -11.61 -0.41 5.75
CA VAL A 125 -12.22 0.87 5.36
C VAL A 125 -11.19 1.99 5.44
N GLY A 126 -10.40 2.07 6.52
CA GLY A 126 -9.32 3.04 6.65
C GLY A 126 -8.27 2.93 5.54
N SER A 127 -7.83 1.71 5.24
CA SER A 127 -6.87 1.43 4.16
C SER A 127 -7.40 1.84 2.79
N LEU A 128 -8.66 1.52 2.49
CA LEU A 128 -9.31 1.91 1.24
C LEU A 128 -9.50 3.42 1.15
N ILE A 129 -9.91 4.10 2.22
CA ILE A 129 -10.03 5.57 2.24
C ILE A 129 -8.66 6.22 2.00
N MET A 130 -7.58 5.71 2.57
CA MET A 130 -6.24 6.24 2.30
C MET A 130 -5.80 6.00 0.85
N GLY A 131 -6.02 4.80 0.32
CA GLY A 131 -5.62 4.47 -1.06
C GLY A 131 -6.44 5.19 -2.13
N TYR A 132 -7.77 5.26 -1.94
CA TYR A 132 -8.68 5.92 -2.87
C TYR A 132 -8.76 7.43 -2.64
N GLY A 133 -8.65 7.92 -1.40
CA GLY A 133 -8.70 9.34 -1.08
C GLY A 133 -7.59 10.13 -1.76
N ASP A 134 -6.36 9.59 -1.78
CA ASP A 134 -5.25 10.17 -2.53
C ASP A 134 -5.48 10.09 -4.06
N GLY A 135 -6.11 9.02 -4.53
CA GLY A 135 -6.49 8.86 -5.94
C GLY A 135 -7.54 9.86 -6.43
N PHE A 136 -8.63 10.05 -5.68
CA PHE A 136 -9.75 10.93 -6.03
C PHE A 136 -9.43 12.41 -5.84
N ALA A 137 -8.67 12.78 -4.80
CA ALA A 137 -8.29 14.17 -4.55
C ALA A 137 -7.55 14.78 -5.75
N ALA A 138 -6.73 13.98 -6.43
CA ALA A 138 -6.00 14.44 -7.60
C ALA A 138 -6.83 14.52 -8.88
N ILE A 139 -7.87 13.68 -9.06
CA ILE A 139 -8.80 13.80 -10.18
C ILE A 139 -9.63 15.09 -10.02
N ILE A 140 -10.10 15.36 -8.80
CA ILE A 140 -10.83 16.59 -8.50
C ILE A 140 -9.90 17.81 -8.59
N GLY A 141 -8.67 17.73 -8.09
CA GLY A 141 -7.68 18.81 -8.20
C GLY A 141 -7.32 19.14 -9.65
N PHE A 142 -7.16 18.12 -10.49
CA PHE A 142 -6.94 18.32 -11.93
C PHE A 142 -8.16 18.95 -12.61
N ALA A 143 -9.37 18.47 -12.32
CA ALA A 143 -10.62 19.04 -12.85
C ALA A 143 -10.84 20.49 -12.40
N ALA A 144 -10.50 20.83 -11.14
CA ALA A 144 -10.60 22.19 -10.61
C ALA A 144 -9.52 23.14 -11.17
N SER A 145 -8.39 22.63 -11.65
CA SER A 145 -7.35 23.45 -12.29
C SER A 145 -7.66 23.84 -13.74
N ILE A 146 -8.68 23.20 -14.34
CA ILE A 146 -9.12 23.41 -15.73
C ILE A 146 -10.32 24.38 -15.80
N ILE A 147 -10.95 24.70 -14.66
CA ILE A 147 -12.06 25.65 -14.52
C ILE A 147 -11.52 27.01 -14.07
#